data_AF-A0A1Q8BJ80-F1
#
_entry.id   AF-A0A1Q8BJ80-F1
#
_cell.length_a   1.000
_cell.length_b   1.000
_cell.length_c   1.000
_cell.angle_alpha   90.00
_cell.angle_beta   90.00
_cell.angle_gamma   90.00
#
_symmetry.space_group_name_H-M   'P 1'
#
loop_
_entity.id
_entity.type
_entity.pdbx_description
1 polymer ?
#
loop_
_entity_poly.entity_id
_entity_poly.type
_entity_poly.pdbx_seq_one_letter_code
_entity_poly.pdbx_strand_id
1 'polypeptide(L)'
;MTERGKIHSGSIVLDEPIDLPEGTEVVVHVEPVVHEHASAGNGNEFENLPFFGMWADRDEMSDSVAWVRKERDKWQQRLTQQR
;
A
#
# COMPACT_ATOMS: atom_id res chain seq x y z
N MET A 1 25.28 -16.09 -16.28
CA MET A 1 25.98 -16.04 -14.97
C MET A 1 25.08 -15.25 -14.05
N THR A 2 24.80 -15.77 -12.85
CA THR A 2 23.88 -15.13 -11.90
C THR A 2 24.67 -14.79 -10.66
N GLU A 3 24.91 -13.50 -10.46
CA GLU A 3 25.58 -13.00 -9.26
C GLU A 3 24.60 -12.83 -8.11
N ARG A 4 25.08 -13.05 -6.89
CA ARG A 4 24.30 -12.89 -5.67
C ARG A 4 24.93 -11.81 -4.81
N GLY A 5 24.07 -11.03 -4.17
CA GLY A 5 24.47 -10.00 -3.25
C GLY A 5 23.43 -9.82 -2.14
N LYS A 6 23.84 -9.13 -1.08
CA LYS A 6 22.98 -8.81 0.06
C LYS A 6 22.68 -7.32 0.07
N ILE A 7 21.51 -6.95 0.60
CA ILE A 7 21.18 -5.54 0.82
C ILE A 7 21.99 -5.04 2.02
N HIS A 8 22.78 -4.00 1.81
CA HIS A 8 23.45 -3.24 2.86
C HIS A 8 23.26 -1.75 2.60
N SER A 9 22.67 -1.03 3.57
CA SER A 9 22.42 0.41 3.48
C SER A 9 21.68 0.85 2.20
N GLY A 10 20.76 0.03 1.69
CA GLY A 10 19.98 0.32 0.48
C GLY A 10 20.67 -0.03 -0.84
N SER A 11 21.87 -0.62 -0.81
CA SER A 11 22.59 -1.08 -2.00
C SER A 11 22.72 -2.60 -2.03
N ILE A 12 22.73 -3.20 -3.22
CA ILE A 12 23.07 -4.62 -3.41
C ILE A 12 24.60 -4.74 -3.38
N VAL A 13 25.14 -5.38 -2.35
CA VAL A 13 26.57 -5.66 -2.21
C VAL A 13 26.83 -7.10 -2.63
N LEU A 14 27.62 -7.28 -3.69
CA LEU A 14 28.01 -8.59 -4.20
C LEU A 14 29.09 -9.20 -3.30
N ASP A 15 29.09 -10.53 -3.18
CA ASP A 15 30.10 -11.25 -2.39
C ASP A 15 31.49 -11.19 -3.06
N GLU A 16 31.54 -11.12 -4.40
CA GLU A 16 32.75 -10.95 -5.18
C GLU A 16 32.61 -9.78 -6.18
N PRO A 17 33.70 -9.06 -6.50
CA PRO A 17 33.68 -8.02 -7.53
C PRO A 17 33.39 -8.63 -8.91
N ILE A 18 32.46 -8.04 -9.64
CA ILE A 18 32.20 -8.37 -11.05
C ILE A 18 32.66 -7.21 -11.94
N ASP A 19 33.26 -7.55 -13.07
CA ASP A 19 33.64 -6.58 -14.09
C ASP A 19 32.43 -6.28 -15.00
N LEU A 20 32.00 -5.02 -15.03
CA LEU A 20 30.87 -4.54 -15.81
C LEU A 20 31.34 -3.33 -16.64
N PRO A 21 31.78 -3.54 -17.89
CA PRO A 21 32.22 -2.46 -18.76
C PRO A 21 31.14 -1.38 -18.95
N GLU A 22 31.58 -0.17 -19.30
CA GLU A 22 30.66 0.93 -19.60
C GLU A 22 29.64 0.53 -20.69
N GLY A 23 28.37 0.84 -20.45
CA GLY A 23 27.26 0.48 -21.33
C GLY A 23 26.65 -0.90 -21.07
N THR A 24 27.10 -1.62 -20.05
CA THR A 24 26.49 -2.91 -19.65
C THR A 24 25.09 -2.71 -19.09
N GLU A 25 24.10 -3.34 -19.69
CA GLU A 25 22.72 -3.38 -19.18
C GLU A 25 22.59 -4.46 -18.09
N VAL A 26 21.96 -4.10 -16.96
CA VAL A 26 21.79 -4.99 -15.80
C VAL A 26 20.31 -5.24 -15.55
N VAL A 27 19.91 -6.51 -15.56
CA VAL A 27 18.55 -6.94 -15.22
C VAL A 27 18.52 -7.51 -13.81
N VAL A 28 17.67 -6.95 -12.95
CA VAL A 28 17.49 -7.41 -11.57
C VAL A 28 16.19 -8.21 -11.48
N HIS A 29 16.32 -9.48 -11.09
CA HIS A 29 15.17 -10.34 -10.79
C HIS A 29 15.00 -10.48 -9.28
N VAL A 30 13.84 -10.04 -8.76
CA VAL A 30 13.50 -10.16 -7.34
C VAL A 30 12.38 -11.17 -7.21
N GLU A 31 12.68 -12.33 -6.62
CA GLU A 31 11.66 -13.31 -6.30
C GLU A 31 10.93 -12.88 -5.02
N PRO A 32 9.59 -12.89 -5.00
CA PRO A 32 8.87 -12.71 -3.76
C PRO A 32 9.22 -13.88 -2.84
N VAL A 33 9.80 -13.57 -1.69
CA VAL A 33 9.84 -14.55 -0.61
C VAL A 33 8.40 -14.74 -0.19
N VAL A 34 7.78 -15.83 -0.64
CA VAL A 34 6.57 -16.34 -0.02
C VAL A 34 7.03 -16.78 1.36
N HIS A 35 7.04 -15.85 2.31
CA HIS A 35 6.90 -16.25 3.68
C HIS A 35 5.60 -17.05 3.68
N GLU A 36 5.69 -18.34 4.02
CA GLU A 36 4.58 -18.95 4.72
C GLU A 36 4.34 -18.02 5.90
N HIS A 37 3.46 -17.04 5.69
CA HIS A 37 2.81 -16.39 6.79
C HIS A 37 2.22 -17.59 7.50
N ALA A 38 2.86 -18.02 8.59
CA ALA A 38 2.13 -18.60 9.70
C ALA A 38 0.96 -17.65 9.83
N SER A 39 -0.21 -18.09 9.34
CA SER A 39 -1.41 -17.27 9.21
C SER A 39 -1.43 -16.43 10.45
N ALA A 40 -1.30 -15.10 10.31
CA ALA A 40 -1.10 -14.20 11.44
C ALA A 40 -2.23 -14.50 12.43
N GLY A 41 -1.91 -15.37 13.39
CA GLY A 41 -2.89 -16.01 14.22
C GLY A 41 -3.31 -14.93 15.18
N ASN A 42 -4.55 -14.46 15.02
CA ASN A 42 -5.32 -13.80 16.06
C ASN A 42 -4.60 -12.60 16.72
N GLY A 43 -4.13 -11.64 15.91
CA GLY A 43 -3.52 -10.42 16.43
C GLY A 43 -4.36 -9.15 16.32
N ASN A 44 -5.21 -9.05 15.29
CA ASN A 44 -6.06 -7.88 15.01
C ASN A 44 -7.14 -8.30 14.01
N GLU A 45 -8.16 -9.04 14.47
CA GLU A 45 -9.39 -9.12 13.69
C GLU A 45 -9.85 -7.69 13.41
N PHE A 46 -10.09 -7.37 12.14
CA PHE A 46 -10.48 -6.04 11.68
C PHE A 46 -11.66 -5.47 12.49
N GLU A 47 -12.55 -6.36 12.93
CA GLU A 47 -13.73 -6.06 13.75
C GLU A 47 -13.40 -5.59 15.17
N ASN A 48 -12.21 -5.93 15.68
CA ASN A 48 -11.75 -5.57 17.03
C ASN A 48 -10.98 -4.23 17.07
N LEU A 49 -10.86 -3.53 15.94
CA LEU A 49 -10.20 -2.23 15.90
C LEU A 49 -11.11 -1.15 16.51
N PRO A 50 -10.59 -0.16 17.27
CA PRO A 50 -11.40 0.85 17.96
C PRO A 50 -12.32 1.70 17.07
N PHE A 51 -12.08 1.71 15.76
CA PHE A 51 -12.85 2.46 14.77
C PHE A 51 -13.78 1.59 13.93
N PHE A 52 -13.73 0.27 14.10
CA PHE A 52 -14.68 -0.61 13.44
C PHE A 52 -16.10 -0.29 13.92
N GLY A 53 -17.04 -0.13 12.98
CA GLY A 53 -18.41 0.24 13.31
C GLY A 53 -18.62 1.67 13.82
N MET A 54 -17.60 2.54 13.88
CA MET A 54 -17.70 3.92 14.38
C MET A 54 -18.81 4.75 13.70
N TRP A 55 -19.20 4.38 12.48
CA TRP A 55 -20.20 5.08 11.69
C TRP A 55 -21.52 4.32 11.60
N ALA A 56 -21.62 3.11 12.17
CA ALA A 56 -22.78 2.23 12.03
C ALA A 56 -24.07 2.88 12.57
N ASP A 57 -23.96 3.64 13.66
CA ASP A 57 -25.10 4.30 14.31
C ASP A 57 -25.48 5.65 13.71
N ARG A 58 -24.80 6.08 12.64
CA ARG A 58 -25.14 7.35 11.98
C ARG A 58 -26.31 7.13 11.04
N ASP A 59 -27.35 7.96 11.19
CA ASP A 59 -28.51 7.95 10.30
C ASP A 59 -28.10 8.04 8.82
N GLU A 60 -27.02 8.77 8.51
CA GLU A 60 -26.52 8.90 7.15
C GLU A 60 -25.93 7.60 6.57
N MET A 61 -25.54 6.64 7.39
CA MET A 61 -25.05 5.33 6.94
C MET A 61 -26.19 4.36 6.58
N SER A 62 -27.45 4.70 6.89
CA SER A 62 -28.62 3.94 6.43
C SER A 62 -28.78 3.96 4.90
N ASP A 63 -28.38 5.06 4.24
CA ASP A 63 -28.22 5.17 2.80
C ASP A 63 -26.95 5.96 2.48
N SER A 64 -25.82 5.26 2.62
CA SER A 64 -24.49 5.82 2.40
C SER A 64 -24.30 6.39 0.99
N VAL A 65 -24.99 5.83 -0.01
CA VAL A 65 -24.91 6.30 -1.40
C VAL A 65 -25.61 7.65 -1.56
N ALA A 66 -26.82 7.82 -0.99
CA ALA A 66 -27.51 9.10 -0.99
C ALA A 66 -26.72 10.17 -0.23
N TRP A 67 -26.10 9.80 0.90
CA TRP A 67 -25.27 10.71 1.66
C TRP A 67 -24.05 11.21 0.87
N VAL A 68 -23.31 10.32 0.20
CA VAL A 68 -22.14 10.71 -0.64
C VAL A 68 -22.57 11.65 -1.77
N ARG A 69 -23.73 11.40 -2.41
CA ARG A 69 -24.25 12.28 -3.47
C ARG A 69 -24.50 13.69 -2.95
N LYS A 70 -25.15 13.81 -1.79
CA LYS A 70 -25.42 15.10 -1.13
C LYS A 70 -24.15 15.86 -0.76
N GLU A 71 -23.14 15.17 -0.23
CA GLU A 71 -21.85 15.82 0.09
C GLU A 71 -21.11 16.29 -1.18
N ARG A 72 -21.14 15.50 -2.25
CA ARG A 72 -20.58 15.89 -3.55
C ARG A 72 -21.22 17.14 -4.11
N ASP A 73 -22.55 17.26 -4.02
CA ASP A 73 -23.27 18.43 -4.52
C ASP A 73 -22.90 19.69 -3.73
N LYS A 74 -22.76 19.59 -2.39
CA LYS A 74 -22.27 20.70 -1.56
C LYS A 74 -20.85 21.13 -1.94
N TRP A 75 -19.95 20.18 -2.23
CA TRP A 75 -18.59 20.51 -2.67
C TRP A 75 -18.59 21.24 -4.00
N GLN A 76 -19.40 20.81 -4.96
CA GLN A 76 -19.56 21.48 -6.26
C GLN A 76 -20.10 22.91 -6.08
N GLN A 77 -21.07 23.11 -5.18
CA GLN A 77 -21.58 24.45 -4.85
C GLN A 77 -20.51 25.37 -4.23
N ARG A 78 -19.70 24.86 -3.30
CA ARG A 78 -18.58 25.63 -2.71
C ARG A 78 -17.55 26.05 -3.76
N LEU A 79 -17.20 25.14 -4.67
CA LEU A 79 -16.28 25.44 -5.78
C LEU A 79 -16.84 26.50 -6.74
N THR A 80 -18.17 26.54 -6.89
CA THR A 80 -18.83 27.49 -7.79
C THR A 80 -19.03 28.86 -7.12
N GLN A 81 -19.17 28.92 -5.79
CA GLN A 81 -19.31 30.17 -5.02
C GLN A 81 -17.99 30.92 -4.79
N GLN A 82 -16.84 30.29 -5.01
CA GLN A 82 -15.51 30.94 -4.93
C GLN A 82 -15.04 31.57 -6.25
N ARG A 83 -15.93 31.73 -7.23
CA ARG A 83 -15.70 32.41 -8.52
C ARG A 83 -16.53 33.68 -8.60
#